data_AF-A0A1V5DAX8-F1
#
_entry.id   AF-A0A1V5DAX8-F1
#
_cell.length_a   1.000
_cell.length_b   1.000
_cell.length_c   1.000
_cell.angle_alpha   90.00
_cell.angle_beta   90.00
_cell.angle_gamma   90.00
#
_symmetry.space_group_name_H-M   'P 1'
#
loop_
_entity.id
_entity.type
_entity.pdbx_description
1 polymer ?
#
loop_
_entity_poly.entity_id
_entity_poly.type
_entity_poly.pdbx_seq_one_letter_code
_entity_poly.pdbx_strand_id
1 'polypeptide(L)'
;MGLRGSNDMKYSEWARLRAMLHHDWLQNRYLTFLSAWVNCFDEMQTNKDTAKEILMQLRLWSEKKSSFCELLRNAENALSPRQFLETPPLSTMLKEDRQWLGDVVHTLYCQRARVQERVEDMFDLMDQVDKVITTAETTVRGEETGAKVNVDSIITAVMRFSKAIGELPHEIQLP
;
A
#
# COMPACT_ATOMS: atom_id res chain seq x y z
N MET A 1 30.19 25.78 19.72
CA MET A 1 30.09 25.18 18.37
C MET A 1 29.05 24.08 18.43
N GLY A 2 27.87 24.35 17.89
CA GLY A 2 26.72 23.45 17.97
C GLY A 2 26.86 22.31 16.96
N LEU A 3 26.98 21.09 17.46
CA LEU A 3 26.69 19.89 16.69
C LEU A 3 25.16 19.74 16.64
N ARG A 4 24.52 20.50 15.74
CA ARG A 4 23.25 20.06 15.18
C ARG A 4 23.61 18.86 14.31
N GLY A 5 23.61 17.67 14.92
CA GLY A 5 23.45 16.44 14.17
C GLY A 5 22.13 16.58 13.44
N SER A 6 22.18 16.81 12.14
CA SER A 6 21.05 16.60 11.25
C SER A 6 20.67 15.14 11.43
N ASN A 7 19.72 14.90 12.32
CA ASN A 7 19.08 13.62 12.54
C ASN A 7 18.13 13.39 11.35
N ASP A 8 18.69 13.44 10.14
CA ASP A 8 18.03 12.96 8.93
C ASP A 8 17.90 11.46 9.13
N MET A 9 16.82 11.08 9.81
CA MET A 9 16.29 9.72 9.82
C MET A 9 16.32 9.27 8.37
N LYS A 10 17.29 8.40 8.04
CA LYS A 10 17.30 7.67 6.78
C LYS A 10 16.13 6.69 6.85
N TYR A 11 14.92 7.19 6.59
CA TYR A 11 13.81 6.33 6.24
C TYR A 11 14.28 5.48 5.08
N SER A 12 14.10 4.16 5.18
CA SER A 12 14.35 3.35 4.01
C SER A 12 13.44 3.81 2.89
N GLU A 13 13.87 3.53 1.67
CA GLU A 13 13.07 3.75 0.48
C GLU A 13 11.68 3.11 0.61
N TRP A 14 11.59 1.95 1.28
CA TRP A 14 10.34 1.25 1.52
C TRP A 14 9.40 2.01 2.47
N ALA A 15 9.88 2.50 3.61
CA ALA A 15 9.04 3.26 4.54
C ALA A 15 8.56 4.58 3.92
N ARG A 16 9.42 5.26 3.14
CA ARG A 16 9.05 6.44 2.37
C ARG A 16 7.96 6.11 1.34
N LEU A 17 8.12 5.02 0.60
CA LEU A 17 7.14 4.55 -0.38
C LEU A 17 5.81 4.21 0.29
N ARG A 18 5.84 3.51 1.44
CA ARG A 18 4.64 3.18 2.23
C ARG A 18 3.91 4.45 2.67
N ALA A 19 4.61 5.42 3.23
CA ALA A 19 3.99 6.67 3.69
C ALA A 19 3.33 7.43 2.53
N MET A 20 4.05 7.58 1.42
CA MET A 20 3.54 8.28 0.23
C MET A 20 2.33 7.57 -0.38
N LEU A 21 2.36 6.24 -0.51
CA LEU A 21 1.27 5.48 -1.13
C LEU A 21 0.08 5.32 -0.19
N HIS A 22 0.31 4.95 1.06
CA HIS A 22 -0.74 4.62 2.01
C HIS A 22 -1.34 5.87 2.65
N HIS A 23 -0.53 6.68 3.32
CA HIS A 23 -1.04 7.85 4.04
C HIS A 23 -1.39 8.98 3.08
N ASP A 24 -0.44 9.43 2.26
CA ASP A 24 -0.64 10.63 1.44
C ASP A 24 -1.63 10.40 0.29
N TRP A 25 -1.52 9.26 -0.40
CA TRP A 25 -2.38 8.98 -1.54
C TRP A 25 -3.65 8.21 -1.16
N LEU A 26 -3.53 6.99 -0.61
CA LEU A 26 -4.69 6.11 -0.42
C LEU A 26 -5.67 6.65 0.63
N GLN A 27 -5.18 7.03 1.81
CA GLN A 27 -6.00 7.53 2.91
C GLN A 27 -6.46 8.97 2.67
N ASN A 28 -5.53 9.89 2.44
CA ASN A 28 -5.86 11.32 2.44
C ASN A 28 -6.51 11.79 1.13
N ARG A 29 -6.17 11.18 -0.01
CA ARG A 29 -6.68 11.62 -1.33
C ARG A 29 -7.72 10.68 -1.89
N TYR A 30 -7.39 9.40 -2.07
CA TYR A 30 -8.22 8.47 -2.82
C TYR A 30 -9.50 8.08 -2.06
N LEU A 31 -9.40 7.72 -0.78
CA LEU A 31 -10.57 7.44 0.05
C LEU A 31 -11.45 8.67 0.28
N THR A 32 -10.84 9.85 0.45
CA THR A 32 -11.58 11.12 0.55
C THR A 32 -12.38 11.39 -0.71
N PHE A 33 -11.76 11.20 -1.89
CA PHE A 33 -12.44 11.29 -3.18
C PHE A 33 -13.62 10.32 -3.27
N LEU A 34 -13.41 9.03 -3.00
CA LEU A 34 -14.48 8.02 -3.06
C LEU A 34 -15.64 8.35 -2.12
N SER A 35 -15.33 8.82 -0.90
CA SER A 35 -16.33 9.16 0.11
C SER A 35 -17.16 10.39 -0.26
N ALA A 36 -16.52 11.44 -0.80
CA ALA A 36 -17.21 12.64 -1.26
C ALA A 36 -18.22 12.34 -2.37
N TRP A 37 -17.99 11.25 -3.10
CA TRP A 37 -18.67 10.93 -4.34
C TRP A 37 -19.81 9.96 -4.22
N VAL A 38 -19.96 9.29 -3.07
CA VAL A 38 -21.14 8.47 -2.76
C VAL A 38 -22.44 9.18 -3.11
N ASN A 39 -22.50 10.49 -2.87
CA ASN A 39 -23.70 11.31 -3.12
C ASN A 39 -23.83 11.78 -4.59
N CYS A 40 -22.76 11.74 -5.39
CA CYS A 40 -22.74 12.26 -6.77
C CYS A 40 -23.02 11.16 -7.82
N PHE A 41 -22.97 9.89 -7.43
CA PHE A 41 -23.18 8.77 -8.36
C PHE A 41 -24.61 8.71 -8.93
N ASP A 42 -25.62 9.21 -8.22
CA ASP A 42 -26.97 9.31 -8.78
C ASP A 42 -27.09 10.46 -9.80
N GLU A 43 -26.27 11.52 -9.67
CA GLU A 43 -26.23 12.69 -10.57
C GLU A 43 -25.40 12.43 -11.85
N MET A 44 -24.52 11.43 -11.86
CA MET A 44 -23.66 11.13 -13.03
C MET A 44 -24.48 10.72 -14.26
N GLN A 45 -25.69 10.19 -14.08
CA GLN A 45 -26.56 9.80 -15.20
C GLN A 45 -27.05 11.01 -16.00
N THR A 46 -27.08 12.20 -15.39
CA THR A 46 -27.59 13.42 -16.01
C THR A 46 -26.48 14.38 -16.43
N ASN A 47 -25.29 14.31 -15.80
CA ASN A 47 -24.15 15.19 -16.09
C ASN A 47 -22.93 14.43 -16.65
N LYS A 48 -22.68 14.62 -17.96
CA LYS A 48 -21.54 14.00 -18.68
C LYS A 48 -20.17 14.48 -18.20
N ASP A 49 -20.05 15.71 -17.72
CA ASP A 49 -18.76 16.22 -17.26
C ASP A 49 -18.41 15.64 -15.89
N THR A 50 -19.41 15.46 -15.01
CA THR A 50 -19.25 14.68 -13.78
C THR A 50 -18.80 13.26 -14.11
N ALA A 51 -19.46 12.56 -15.04
CA ALA A 51 -19.09 11.21 -15.48
C ALA A 51 -17.61 11.10 -15.94
N LYS A 52 -17.09 12.09 -16.67
CA LYS A 52 -15.68 12.11 -17.11
C LYS A 52 -14.70 12.28 -15.96
N GLU A 53 -14.98 13.20 -15.05
CA GLU A 53 -14.17 13.36 -13.84
C GLU A 53 -14.14 12.03 -13.07
N ILE A 54 -15.26 11.29 -13.05
CA ILE A 54 -15.35 10.01 -12.33
C ILE A 54 -14.37 9.00 -12.87
N LEU A 55 -14.43 8.82 -14.19
CA LEU A 55 -13.57 7.89 -14.87
C LEU A 55 -12.09 8.27 -14.70
N MET A 56 -11.77 9.56 -14.75
CA MET A 56 -10.39 10.01 -14.56
C MET A 56 -9.86 9.64 -13.17
N GLN A 57 -10.65 9.90 -12.13
CA GLN A 57 -10.23 9.65 -10.75
C GLN A 57 -10.20 8.15 -10.43
N LEU A 58 -11.16 7.34 -10.92
CA LEU A 58 -11.14 5.89 -10.75
C LEU A 58 -9.86 5.27 -11.34
N ARG A 59 -9.43 5.74 -12.52
CA ARG A 59 -8.21 5.26 -13.20
C ARG A 59 -6.92 5.52 -12.42
N LEU A 60 -6.88 6.51 -11.53
CA LEU A 60 -5.70 6.77 -10.71
C LEU A 60 -5.29 5.55 -9.87
N TRP A 61 -6.23 4.66 -9.53
CA TRP A 61 -5.90 3.41 -8.88
C TRP A 61 -4.97 2.54 -9.74
N SER A 62 -5.30 2.36 -11.02
CA SER A 62 -4.48 1.56 -11.94
C SER A 62 -3.07 2.14 -12.10
N GLU A 63 -2.93 3.47 -12.06
CA GLU A 63 -1.64 4.16 -12.12
C GLU A 63 -0.78 3.93 -10.88
N LYS A 64 -1.40 3.76 -9.71
CA LYS A 64 -0.70 3.50 -8.44
C LYS A 64 -0.52 2.02 -8.11
N LYS A 65 -1.29 1.14 -8.76
CA LYS A 65 -1.25 -0.31 -8.54
C LYS A 65 0.17 -0.86 -8.63
N SER A 66 0.93 -0.48 -9.66
CA SER A 66 2.31 -0.96 -9.85
C SER A 66 3.22 -0.61 -8.67
N SER A 67 3.09 0.61 -8.13
CA SER A 67 3.85 1.05 -6.96
C SER A 67 3.44 0.30 -5.68
N PHE A 68 2.17 -0.05 -5.51
CA PHE A 68 1.75 -0.95 -4.41
C PHE A 68 2.31 -2.36 -4.60
N CYS A 69 2.33 -2.90 -5.81
CA CYS A 69 2.95 -4.20 -6.07
C CYS A 69 4.45 -4.19 -5.71
N GLU A 70 5.16 -3.12 -6.06
CA GLU A 70 6.56 -2.94 -5.67
C GLU A 70 6.72 -2.85 -4.14
N LEU A 71 5.90 -2.05 -3.47
CA LEU A 71 5.89 -1.93 -2.02
C LEU A 71 5.71 -3.30 -1.34
N LEU A 72 4.73 -4.08 -1.80
CA LEU A 72 4.39 -5.38 -1.22
C LEU A 72 5.48 -6.42 -1.48
N ARG A 73 6.03 -6.49 -2.70
CA ARG A 73 7.14 -7.40 -3.05
C ARG A 73 8.39 -7.17 -2.22
N ASN A 74 8.63 -5.91 -1.83
CA ASN A 74 9.80 -5.53 -1.04
C ASN A 74 9.54 -5.58 0.48
N ALA A 75 8.30 -5.82 0.94
CA ALA A 75 7.94 -5.74 2.35
C ALA A 75 8.72 -6.71 3.23
N GLU A 76 8.87 -7.97 2.82
CA GLU A 76 9.60 -8.96 3.62
C GLU A 76 11.06 -8.56 3.83
N ASN A 77 11.75 -8.13 2.77
CA ASN A 77 13.15 -7.72 2.85
C ASN A 77 13.33 -6.43 3.66
N ALA A 78 12.42 -5.46 3.47
CA ALA A 78 12.47 -4.18 4.17
C ALA A 78 12.14 -4.32 5.67
N LEU A 79 11.25 -5.24 6.03
CA LEU A 79 10.86 -5.47 7.42
C LEU A 79 11.75 -6.49 8.14
N SER A 80 12.65 -7.17 7.40
CA SER A 80 13.51 -8.22 7.93
C SER A 80 14.56 -7.66 8.90
N PRO A 81 14.69 -8.24 10.12
CA PRO A 81 15.75 -7.87 11.05
C PRO A 81 17.17 -8.12 10.55
N ARG A 82 17.36 -8.79 9.40
CA ARG A 82 18.69 -8.96 8.78
C ARG A 82 19.42 -7.63 8.59
N GLN A 83 18.69 -6.55 8.35
CA GLN A 83 19.27 -5.22 8.15
C GLN A 83 20.08 -4.73 9.37
N PHE A 84 19.75 -5.17 10.59
CA PHE A 84 20.52 -4.83 11.80
C PHE A 84 21.95 -5.37 11.77
N LEU A 85 22.16 -6.48 11.09
CA LEU A 85 23.45 -7.13 11.03
C LEU A 85 24.43 -6.33 10.18
N GLU A 86 23.94 -5.52 9.25
CA GLU A 86 24.78 -4.62 8.45
C GLU A 86 25.12 -3.32 9.18
N THR A 87 24.65 -3.13 10.42
CA THR A 87 24.88 -1.93 11.24
C THR A 87 25.78 -2.24 12.44
N PRO A 88 26.70 -1.33 12.83
CA PRO A 88 27.50 -1.52 14.05
C PRO A 88 26.62 -1.69 15.31
N PRO A 89 27.05 -2.50 16.29
CA PRO A 89 28.31 -3.25 16.33
C PRO A 89 28.27 -4.57 15.55
N LEU A 90 27.10 -5.05 15.14
CA LEU A 90 26.93 -6.37 14.53
C LEU A 90 27.60 -6.49 13.16
N SER A 91 27.74 -5.37 12.45
CA SER A 91 28.48 -5.32 11.18
C SER A 91 29.96 -5.72 11.29
N THR A 92 30.52 -5.72 12.51
CA THR A 92 31.92 -6.12 12.78
C THR A 92 32.11 -7.62 12.94
N MET A 93 31.02 -8.40 12.99
CA MET A 93 31.08 -9.86 13.04
C MET A 93 31.72 -10.44 11.78
N LEU A 94 32.28 -11.65 11.89
CA LEU A 94 32.73 -12.40 10.73
C LEU A 94 31.56 -12.60 9.76
N LYS A 95 31.85 -12.55 8.45
CA LYS A 95 30.83 -12.65 7.40
C LYS A 95 29.98 -13.92 7.52
N GLU A 96 30.60 -15.03 7.89
CA GLU A 96 29.94 -16.33 8.07
C GLU A 96 28.96 -16.31 9.25
N ASP A 97 29.40 -15.82 10.42
CA ASP A 97 28.56 -15.68 11.61
C ASP A 97 27.38 -14.73 11.36
N ARG A 98 27.66 -13.64 10.62
CA ARG A 98 26.65 -12.66 10.25
C ARG A 98 25.59 -13.25 9.34
N GLN A 99 26.00 -13.99 8.32
CA GLN A 99 25.09 -14.67 7.40
C GLN A 99 24.22 -15.69 8.16
N TRP A 100 24.86 -16.55 8.95
CA TRP A 100 24.15 -17.56 9.75
C TRP A 100 23.14 -16.92 10.70
N LEU A 101 23.55 -15.91 11.47
CA LEU A 101 22.66 -15.21 12.40
C LEU A 101 21.51 -14.55 11.64
N GLY A 102 21.80 -13.93 10.50
CA GLY A 102 20.82 -13.30 9.62
C GLY A 102 19.76 -14.26 9.11
N ASP A 103 20.15 -15.46 8.73
CA ASP A 103 19.23 -16.50 8.30
C ASP A 103 18.34 -16.98 9.45
N VAL A 104 18.91 -17.16 10.65
CA VAL A 104 18.16 -17.54 11.85
C VAL A 104 17.17 -16.46 12.25
N VAL A 105 17.58 -15.20 12.38
CA VAL A 105 16.67 -14.12 12.83
C VAL A 105 15.57 -13.84 11.81
N HIS A 106 15.88 -13.92 10.51
CA HIS A 106 14.89 -13.74 9.46
C HIS A 106 13.86 -14.87 9.46
N THR A 107 14.31 -16.12 9.57
CA THR A 107 13.40 -17.27 9.60
C THR A 107 12.45 -17.18 10.79
N LEU A 108 12.97 -16.86 11.99
CA LEU A 108 12.16 -16.66 13.19
C LEU A 108 11.18 -15.48 13.03
N TYR A 109 11.63 -14.39 12.41
CA TYR A 109 10.79 -13.24 12.12
C TYR A 109 9.65 -13.60 11.17
N CYS A 110 9.93 -14.25 10.03
CA CYS A 110 8.91 -14.63 9.06
C CYS A 110 7.87 -15.58 9.66
N GLN A 111 8.30 -16.55 10.48
CA GLN A 111 7.38 -17.44 11.21
C GLN A 111 6.46 -16.69 12.17
N ARG A 112 6.99 -15.69 12.90
CA ARG A 112 6.23 -14.95 13.91
C ARG A 112 5.32 -13.89 13.30
N ALA A 113 5.83 -13.13 12.33
CA ALA A 113 5.14 -11.99 11.74
C ALA A 113 4.21 -12.40 10.59
N ARG A 114 4.44 -13.58 9.98
CA ARG A 114 3.68 -14.12 8.84
C ARG A 114 3.58 -13.11 7.69
N VAL A 115 4.70 -12.42 7.40
CA VAL A 115 4.72 -11.30 6.43
C VAL A 115 4.34 -11.76 5.04
N GLN A 116 4.81 -12.93 4.59
CA GLN A 116 4.49 -13.49 3.28
C GLN A 116 2.99 -13.71 3.11
N GLU A 117 2.35 -14.39 4.06
CA GLU A 117 0.90 -14.63 4.03
C GLU A 117 0.11 -13.32 4.00
N ARG A 118 0.51 -12.33 4.81
CA ARG A 118 -0.13 -11.01 4.79
C ARG A 118 0.04 -10.30 3.44
N VAL A 119 1.20 -10.44 2.81
CA VAL A 119 1.48 -9.90 1.47
C VAL A 119 0.60 -10.56 0.42
N GLU A 120 0.45 -11.89 0.48
CA GLU A 120 -0.47 -12.65 -0.37
C GLU A 120 -1.92 -12.18 -0.19
N ASP A 121 -2.40 -12.08 1.05
CA ASP A 121 -3.74 -11.56 1.37
C ASP A 121 -3.95 -10.15 0.80
N MET A 122 -2.91 -9.29 0.84
CA MET A 122 -2.99 -7.94 0.29
C MET A 122 -3.04 -7.93 -1.24
N PHE A 123 -2.37 -8.86 -1.93
CA PHE A 123 -2.53 -9.01 -3.37
C PHE A 123 -3.97 -9.43 -3.73
N ASP A 124 -4.56 -10.34 -2.98
CA ASP A 124 -5.97 -10.73 -3.16
C ASP A 124 -6.92 -9.55 -2.92
N LEU A 125 -6.63 -8.69 -1.95
CA LEU A 125 -7.38 -7.46 -1.71
C LEU A 125 -7.20 -6.44 -2.86
N MET A 126 -5.99 -6.31 -3.43
CA MET A 126 -5.78 -5.46 -4.60
C MET A 126 -6.58 -5.94 -5.81
N ASP A 127 -6.63 -7.25 -6.04
CA ASP A 127 -7.43 -7.83 -7.13
C ASP A 127 -8.93 -7.63 -6.91
N GLN A 128 -9.39 -7.63 -5.66
CA GLN A 128 -10.77 -7.25 -5.33
C GLN A 128 -11.05 -5.78 -5.65
N VAL A 129 -10.12 -4.88 -5.31
CA VAL A 129 -10.23 -3.45 -5.64
C VAL A 129 -10.28 -3.24 -7.15
N ASP A 130 -9.43 -3.93 -7.92
CA ASP A 130 -9.44 -3.87 -9.38
C ASP A 130 -10.78 -4.29 -9.97
N LYS A 131 -11.35 -5.40 -9.48
CA LYS A 131 -12.65 -5.91 -9.96
C LYS A 131 -13.76 -4.88 -9.75
N VAL A 132 -13.86 -4.30 -8.56
CA VAL A 132 -14.91 -3.33 -8.25
C VAL A 132 -14.71 -2.00 -8.99
N ILE A 133 -13.46 -1.55 -9.17
CA ILE A 133 -13.16 -0.34 -9.94
C ILE A 133 -13.44 -0.55 -11.43
N THR A 134 -13.04 -1.69 -12.00
CA THR A 134 -13.29 -2.02 -13.40
C THR A 134 -14.79 -2.05 -13.69
N THR A 135 -15.57 -2.69 -12.80
CA THR A 135 -17.04 -2.73 -12.90
C THR A 135 -17.65 -1.32 -12.81
N ALA A 136 -17.09 -0.46 -11.95
CA ALA A 136 -17.52 0.93 -11.86
C ALA A 136 -17.21 1.70 -13.15
N GLU A 137 -16.02 1.52 -13.72
CA GLU A 137 -15.65 2.15 -14.99
C GLU A 137 -16.54 1.73 -16.16
N THR A 138 -16.81 0.43 -16.32
CA THR A 138 -17.68 -0.09 -17.39
C THR A 138 -19.10 0.45 -17.25
N THR A 139 -19.62 0.51 -16.02
CA THR A 139 -20.94 1.07 -15.75
C THR A 139 -20.99 2.57 -16.05
N VAL A 140 -19.99 3.36 -15.63
CA VAL A 140 -19.97 4.81 -15.87
C VAL A 140 -19.83 5.14 -17.36
N ARG A 141 -19.17 4.29 -18.16
CA ARG A 141 -19.13 4.43 -19.62
C ARG A 141 -20.45 4.06 -20.31
N GLY A 142 -21.38 3.43 -19.60
CA GLY A 142 -22.62 2.91 -20.17
C GLY A 142 -22.43 1.61 -20.96
N GLU A 143 -21.32 0.89 -20.76
CA GLU A 143 -21.01 -0.37 -21.43
C GLU A 143 -21.78 -1.55 -20.81
N GLU A 144 -22.17 -1.45 -19.53
CA GLU A 144 -23.05 -2.40 -18.85
C GLU A 144 -24.45 -1.81 -18.65
N THR A 145 -25.45 -2.38 -19.33
CA THR A 145 -26.84 -1.95 -19.22
C THR A 145 -27.52 -2.63 -18.02
N GLY A 146 -27.88 -1.84 -17.00
CA GLY A 146 -28.68 -2.28 -15.85
C GLY A 146 -27.92 -2.53 -14.55
N ALA A 147 -26.60 -2.46 -14.55
CA ALA A 147 -25.81 -2.48 -13.32
C ALA A 147 -25.81 -1.09 -12.65
N LYS A 148 -26.17 -1.01 -11.37
CA LYS A 148 -25.96 0.20 -10.56
C LYS A 148 -24.56 0.11 -9.95
N VAL A 149 -23.76 1.18 -10.07
CA VAL A 149 -22.45 1.23 -9.39
C VAL A 149 -22.69 1.15 -7.88
N ASN A 150 -22.14 0.11 -7.25
CA ASN A 150 -22.16 -0.03 -5.81
C ASN A 150 -20.92 0.65 -5.22
N VAL A 151 -21.04 1.96 -4.95
CA VAL A 151 -19.94 2.78 -4.41
C VAL A 151 -19.48 2.27 -3.05
N ASP A 152 -20.40 1.80 -2.21
CA ASP A 152 -20.09 1.22 -0.90
C ASP A 152 -19.18 -0.01 -1.03
N SER A 153 -19.38 -0.81 -2.08
CA SER A 153 -18.50 -1.94 -2.39
C SER A 153 -17.09 -1.48 -2.75
N ILE A 154 -16.94 -0.39 -3.49
CA ILE A 154 -15.63 0.18 -3.85
C ILE A 154 -14.93 0.68 -2.58
N ILE A 155 -15.61 1.52 -1.80
CA ILE A 155 -15.06 2.08 -0.56
C ILE A 155 -14.68 0.94 0.40
N THR A 156 -15.54 -0.05 0.56
CA THR A 156 -15.26 -1.21 1.44
C THR A 156 -14.02 -1.98 1.00
N ALA A 157 -13.86 -2.26 -0.30
CA ALA A 157 -12.68 -2.95 -0.82
C ALA A 157 -11.40 -2.13 -0.57
N VAL A 158 -11.43 -0.84 -0.90
CA VAL A 158 -10.29 0.08 -0.74
C VAL A 158 -9.93 0.27 0.75
N MET A 159 -10.92 0.37 1.64
CA MET A 159 -10.70 0.47 3.09
C MET A 159 -10.09 -0.82 3.65
N ARG A 160 -10.54 -2.01 3.22
CA ARG A 160 -9.95 -3.28 3.65
C ARG A 160 -8.48 -3.37 3.25
N PHE A 161 -8.17 -3.02 2.01
CA PHE A 161 -6.78 -2.94 1.54
C PHE A 161 -5.95 -1.93 2.33
N SER A 162 -6.47 -0.72 2.55
CA SER A 162 -5.82 0.32 3.35
C SER A 162 -5.55 -0.14 4.78
N LYS A 163 -6.52 -0.83 5.41
CA LYS A 163 -6.35 -1.38 6.75
C LYS A 163 -5.24 -2.43 6.78
N ALA A 164 -5.22 -3.36 5.82
CA ALA A 164 -4.20 -4.41 5.74
C ALA A 164 -2.78 -3.83 5.60
N ILE A 165 -2.59 -2.78 4.78
CA ILE A 165 -1.30 -2.07 4.69
C ILE A 165 -0.96 -1.39 6.01
N GLY A 166 -1.93 -0.80 6.70
CA GLY A 166 -1.73 -0.19 8.01
C GLY A 166 -1.27 -1.19 9.08
N GLU A 167 -1.72 -2.44 8.99
CA GLU A 167 -1.40 -3.53 9.92
C GLU A 167 -0.05 -4.22 9.64
N LEU A 168 0.61 -3.91 8.52
CA LEU A 168 1.98 -4.33 8.31
C LEU A 168 2.87 -3.79 9.43
N PRO A 169 3.81 -4.61 9.97
CA PRO A 169 4.78 -4.14 10.94
C PRO A 169 5.43 -2.84 10.49
N HIS A 170 5.71 -1.96 11.44
CA HIS A 170 6.56 -0.81 11.13
C HIS A 170 7.95 -1.33 10.77
N GLU A 171 8.58 -0.66 9.81
CA GLU A 171 9.99 -0.89 9.57
C GLU A 171 10.76 -0.61 10.87
N ILE A 172 11.71 -1.50 11.14
CA ILE A 172 12.53 -1.34 12.33
C ILE A 172 13.60 -0.29 12.00
N GLN A 173 13.45 0.90 12.59
CA GLN A 173 14.35 2.01 12.31
C GLN A 173 15.70 1.80 12.99
N LEU A 174 16.77 1.88 12.20
CA LEU A 174 18.15 1.86 12.69
C LEU A 174 18.55 3.28 13.16
N PRO A 175 19.17 3.43 14.33
CA PRO A 175 19.70 4.70 14.81
C PRO A 175 20.91 5.18 14.00
#